data_AF-A0A8T0NEN6-F1
#
_entry.id   AF-A0A8T0NEN6-F1
#
_cell.length_a   1.000
_cell.length_b   1.000
_cell.length_c   1.000
_cell.angle_alpha   90.00
_cell.angle_beta   90.00
_cell.angle_gamma   90.00
#
_symmetry.space_group_name_H-M   'P 1'
#
loop_
_entity.id
_entity.type
_entity.pdbx_description
1 polymer ?
#
loop_
_entity_poly.entity_id
_entity_poly.type
_entity_poly.pdbx_seq_one_letter_code
_entity_poly.pdbx_strand_id
1 'polypeptide(L)'
;MVTIDPKAAPSAHHFTVVIDGVETAVHEGVLRCGGGGTVAVVTPGVLEVTRLRHVVVRGGGGAGDVRFSRCGYAAAEGCAAASFRRCGAVRADGARGVAVRRCRSADVERAGAVAIRRCAGAARVRGAGELRVGRCREADVAGCARAAGARCRAARADWCGALALGRVGSADVAGCGAVRVDRCRGASVSGCGAVAVRRGKVSVVEALKPVSPPPVDQQA
;
A
#
# COMPACT_ATOMS: atom_id res chain seq x y z
N MET A 1 2.12 31.34 -20.85
CA MET A 1 0.78 31.52 -21.46
C MET A 1 0.39 30.18 -22.03
N VAL A 2 -0.61 29.52 -21.43
CA VAL A 2 -1.10 28.20 -21.87
C VAL A 2 -2.32 28.47 -22.73
N THR A 3 -2.24 28.13 -24.01
CA THR A 3 -3.37 28.17 -24.95
C THR A 3 -4.11 26.85 -24.89
N ILE A 4 -5.42 26.90 -24.64
CA ILE A 4 -6.33 25.77 -24.63
C ILE A 4 -7.43 26.09 -25.64
N ASP A 5 -7.55 25.28 -26.70
CA ASP A 5 -8.69 25.32 -27.62
C ASP A 5 -9.88 24.57 -26.99
N PRO A 6 -11.06 25.21 -26.80
CA PRO A 6 -12.18 24.56 -26.16
C PRO A 6 -13.12 23.97 -27.22
N LYS A 7 -12.95 22.69 -27.56
CA LYS A 7 -14.06 21.93 -28.17
C LYS A 7 -13.94 20.42 -28.00
N ALA A 8 -14.42 19.89 -26.88
CA ALA A 8 -14.86 18.50 -26.79
C ALA A 8 -15.86 18.30 -25.63
N ALA A 9 -16.85 17.43 -25.90
CA ALA A 9 -17.93 16.99 -25.00
C ALA A 9 -17.41 16.45 -23.64
N PRO A 10 -18.24 16.36 -22.58
CA PRO A 10 -17.78 16.03 -21.24
C PRO A 10 -17.21 14.60 -21.20
N SER A 11 -15.89 14.47 -21.24
CA SER A 11 -15.23 13.20 -20.98
C SER A 11 -15.52 12.80 -19.53
N ALA A 12 -16.08 11.61 -19.29
CA ALA A 12 -16.46 11.11 -17.96
C ALA A 12 -15.27 10.90 -16.99
N HIS A 13 -14.04 11.16 -17.44
CA HIS A 13 -12.81 10.93 -16.70
C HIS A 13 -12.06 12.26 -16.52
N HIS A 14 -12.37 12.99 -15.45
CA HIS A 14 -11.53 14.09 -15.02
C HIS A 14 -10.46 13.57 -14.04
N PHE A 15 -9.21 13.98 -14.26
CA PHE A 15 -8.15 13.82 -13.29
C PHE A 15 -7.79 15.19 -12.72
N THR A 16 -7.74 15.31 -11.41
CA THR A 16 -7.17 16.50 -10.76
C THR A 16 -5.73 16.20 -10.42
N VAL A 17 -4.81 16.88 -11.09
CA VAL A 17 -3.36 16.69 -10.90
C VAL A 17 -2.82 17.88 -10.15
N VAL A 18 -2.12 17.62 -9.05
CA VAL A 18 -1.47 18.64 -8.23
C VAL A 18 0.03 18.50 -8.36
N ILE A 19 0.68 19.54 -8.89
CA ILE A 19 2.13 19.60 -9.09
C ILE A 19 2.63 20.82 -8.33
N ASP A 20 3.54 20.60 -7.38
CA ASP A 20 4.13 21.65 -6.53
C ASP A 20 3.09 22.61 -5.89
N GLY A 21 1.92 22.07 -5.54
CA GLY A 21 0.81 22.80 -4.91
C GLY A 21 -0.19 23.44 -5.88
N VAL A 22 0.08 23.42 -7.18
CA VAL A 22 -0.85 23.91 -8.20
C VAL A 22 -1.75 22.77 -8.66
N GLU A 23 -3.05 22.93 -8.46
CA GLU A 23 -4.05 21.98 -8.96
C GLU A 23 -4.41 22.29 -10.42
N THR A 24 -4.52 21.24 -11.23
CA THR A 24 -4.88 21.35 -12.65
C THR A 24 -5.80 20.20 -13.02
N ALA A 25 -6.97 20.53 -13.56
CA ALA A 25 -7.86 19.54 -14.13
C ALA A 25 -7.32 19.09 -15.50
N VAL A 26 -7.17 17.79 -15.68
CA VAL A 26 -6.67 17.17 -16.90
C VAL A 26 -7.73 16.22 -17.42
N HIS A 27 -8.20 16.49 -18.64
CA HIS A 27 -9.21 15.71 -19.33
C HIS A 27 -8.62 15.00 -20.55
N GLU A 28 -7.72 15.69 -21.25
CA GLU A 28 -7.01 15.19 -22.42
C GLU A 28 -5.68 15.93 -22.62
N GLY A 29 -4.84 15.40 -23.51
CA GLY A 29 -3.60 16.05 -23.93
C GLY A 29 -2.40 15.79 -23.01
N VAL A 30 -1.35 16.57 -23.25
CA VAL A 30 -0.04 16.43 -22.60
C VAL A 30 0.35 17.75 -21.96
N LEU A 31 0.46 17.76 -20.63
CA LEU A 31 1.07 18.84 -19.87
C LEU A 31 2.57 18.58 -19.75
N ARG A 32 3.38 19.56 -20.17
CA ARG A 32 4.83 19.54 -19.99
C ARG A 32 5.19 20.46 -18.83
N CYS A 33 5.89 19.92 -17.85
CA CYS A 33 6.33 20.67 -16.67
C CYS A 33 7.81 21.02 -16.80
N GLY A 34 8.25 22.05 -16.07
CA GLY A 34 9.66 22.41 -15.97
C GLY A 34 10.53 21.23 -15.54
N GLY A 35 11.75 21.13 -16.07
CA GLY A 35 12.68 20.04 -15.73
C GLY A 35 12.44 18.71 -16.46
N GLY A 36 11.65 18.69 -17.53
CA GLY A 36 11.45 17.51 -18.39
C GLY A 36 10.43 16.50 -17.87
N GLY A 37 9.59 16.92 -16.92
CA GLY A 37 8.44 16.17 -16.43
C GLY A 37 7.24 16.26 -17.38
N THR A 38 6.45 15.19 -17.44
CA THR A 38 5.27 15.12 -18.33
C THR A 38 4.09 14.50 -17.60
N VAL A 39 2.91 15.03 -17.84
CA VAL A 39 1.61 14.44 -17.48
C VAL A 39 0.81 14.32 -18.76
N ALA A 40 0.40 13.11 -19.12
CA ALA A 40 -0.28 12.84 -20.38
C ALA A 40 -1.48 11.93 -20.15
N VAL A 41 -2.62 12.28 -20.72
CA VAL A 41 -3.71 11.34 -20.91
C VAL A 41 -3.40 10.56 -22.17
N VAL A 42 -3.04 9.28 -22.02
CA VAL A 42 -2.56 8.46 -23.15
C VAL A 42 -3.72 7.79 -23.88
N THR A 43 -4.74 7.40 -23.11
CA THR A 43 -6.04 6.94 -23.59
C THR A 43 -7.10 7.44 -22.62
N PRO A 44 -8.39 7.49 -23.00
CA PRO A 44 -9.46 7.84 -22.09
C PRO A 44 -9.37 7.03 -20.79
N GLY A 45 -9.36 7.73 -19.65
CA GLY A 45 -9.26 7.10 -18.33
C GLY A 45 -7.86 6.59 -17.95
N VAL A 46 -6.80 6.85 -18.72
CA VAL A 46 -5.41 6.47 -18.35
C VAL A 46 -4.50 7.69 -18.33
N LEU A 47 -4.04 8.07 -17.15
CA LEU A 47 -3.10 9.16 -16.93
C LEU A 47 -1.68 8.63 -16.69
N GLU A 48 -0.72 9.09 -17.49
CA GLU A 48 0.70 8.80 -17.31
C GLU A 48 1.46 10.03 -16.84
N VAL A 49 2.18 9.86 -15.73
CA VAL A 49 2.96 10.90 -15.07
C VAL A 49 4.41 10.45 -15.01
N THR A 50 5.32 11.28 -15.50
CA THR A 50 6.73 10.90 -15.63
C THR A 50 7.66 12.04 -15.22
N ARG A 51 8.74 11.68 -14.49
CA ARG A 51 9.87 12.57 -14.14
C ARG A 51 9.47 13.83 -13.32
N LEU A 52 8.45 13.73 -12.48
CA LEU A 52 8.09 14.82 -11.56
C LEU A 52 8.74 14.66 -10.19
N ARG A 53 9.17 15.76 -9.57
CA ARG A 53 9.70 15.73 -8.21
C ARG A 53 8.61 15.42 -7.20
N HIS A 54 7.45 16.06 -7.33
CA HIS A 54 6.30 15.87 -6.47
C HIS A 54 5.03 15.96 -7.30
N VAL A 55 4.13 14.98 -7.14
CA VAL A 55 2.85 14.95 -7.85
C VAL A 55 1.81 14.18 -7.06
N VAL A 56 0.59 14.71 -7.03
CA VAL A 56 -0.60 14.04 -6.52
C VAL A 56 -1.60 13.96 -7.66
N VAL A 57 -2.19 12.80 -7.89
CA VAL A 57 -3.31 12.64 -8.82
C VAL A 57 -4.51 12.20 -8.02
N ARG A 58 -5.59 12.96 -8.15
CA ARG A 58 -6.89 12.66 -7.56
C ARG A 58 -7.88 12.34 -8.68
N GLY A 59 -8.68 11.32 -8.48
CA GLY A 59 -9.95 11.18 -9.19
C GLY A 59 -9.97 10.29 -10.43
N GLY A 60 -11.14 10.36 -11.08
CA GLY A 60 -11.63 9.53 -12.18
C GLY A 60 -12.94 8.76 -11.90
N GLY A 61 -13.70 9.09 -10.85
CA GLY A 61 -14.98 8.42 -10.52
C GLY A 61 -14.85 6.92 -10.21
N GLY A 62 -13.67 6.47 -9.76
CA GLY A 62 -13.38 5.07 -9.49
C GLY A 62 -13.05 4.21 -10.73
N ALA A 63 -12.91 4.82 -11.92
CA ALA A 63 -12.63 4.14 -13.19
C ALA A 63 -11.27 4.49 -13.83
N GLY A 64 -10.61 5.57 -13.39
CA GLY A 64 -9.35 6.03 -13.99
C GLY A 64 -8.11 5.28 -13.48
N ASP A 65 -7.25 4.86 -14.40
CA ASP A 65 -5.93 4.29 -14.13
C ASP A 65 -4.85 5.36 -14.17
N VAL A 66 -3.91 5.29 -13.23
CA VAL A 66 -2.81 6.25 -13.13
C VAL A 66 -1.47 5.52 -13.08
N ARG A 67 -0.50 6.01 -13.87
CA ARG A 67 0.83 5.43 -13.96
C ARG A 67 1.91 6.48 -13.71
N PHE A 68 2.71 6.25 -12.68
CA PHE A 68 3.82 7.10 -12.29
C PHE A 68 5.15 6.46 -12.67
N SER A 69 6.05 7.23 -13.29
CA SER A 69 7.38 6.76 -13.65
C SER A 69 8.47 7.76 -13.29
N ARG A 70 9.48 7.30 -12.55
CA ARG A 70 10.63 8.13 -12.14
C ARG A 70 10.25 9.40 -11.37
N CYS A 71 9.26 9.33 -10.48
CA CYS A 71 8.87 10.48 -9.66
C CYS A 71 9.64 10.51 -8.33
N GLY A 72 9.91 11.70 -7.78
CA GLY A 72 10.48 11.83 -6.43
C GLY A 72 9.47 11.38 -5.38
N TYR A 73 8.29 11.98 -5.41
CA TYR A 73 7.08 11.63 -4.67
C TYR A 73 5.92 11.51 -5.65
N ALA A 74 5.09 10.48 -5.48
CA ALA A 74 3.89 10.27 -6.27
C ALA A 74 2.74 9.79 -5.38
N ALA A 75 1.59 10.45 -5.48
CA ALA A 75 0.37 10.07 -4.78
C ALA A 75 -0.78 9.82 -5.75
N ALA A 76 -1.60 8.81 -5.45
CA ALA A 76 -2.83 8.50 -6.19
C ALA A 76 -4.00 8.35 -5.21
N GLU A 77 -5.09 9.07 -5.44
CA GLU A 77 -6.26 9.09 -4.56
C GLU A 77 -7.54 8.82 -5.36
N GLY A 78 -8.30 7.79 -4.97
CA GLY A 78 -9.60 7.47 -5.57
C GLY A 78 -9.54 6.97 -7.02
N CYS A 79 -8.48 6.26 -7.38
CA CYS A 79 -8.27 5.71 -8.73
C CYS A 79 -8.71 4.24 -8.84
N ALA A 80 -9.00 3.75 -10.05
CA ALA A 80 -9.22 2.32 -10.27
C ALA A 80 -7.93 1.53 -10.01
N ALA A 81 -6.86 1.84 -10.76
CA ALA A 81 -5.55 1.30 -10.50
C ALA A 81 -4.47 2.39 -10.45
N ALA A 82 -3.49 2.21 -9.56
CA ALA A 82 -2.32 3.07 -9.43
C ALA A 82 -1.03 2.25 -9.60
N SER A 83 -0.21 2.60 -10.59
CA SER A 83 1.06 1.93 -10.85
C SER A 83 2.25 2.86 -10.65
N PHE A 84 3.26 2.42 -9.92
CA PHE A 84 4.43 3.22 -9.55
C PHE A 84 5.72 2.51 -9.97
N ARG A 85 6.43 3.11 -10.93
CA ARG A 85 7.68 2.58 -11.47
C ARG A 85 8.86 3.49 -11.15
N ARG A 86 9.72 3.04 -10.22
CA ARG A 86 10.93 3.76 -9.79
C ARG A 86 10.60 5.14 -9.20
N CYS A 87 9.65 5.18 -8.28
CA CYS A 87 9.34 6.41 -7.54
C CYS A 87 10.17 6.46 -6.24
N GLY A 88 10.47 7.62 -5.68
CA GLY A 88 11.14 7.72 -4.38
C GLY A 88 10.19 7.32 -3.26
N ALA A 89 9.16 8.13 -3.03
CA ALA A 89 8.07 7.88 -2.12
C ALA A 89 6.76 7.67 -2.89
N VAL A 90 5.91 6.78 -2.39
CA VAL A 90 4.60 6.44 -2.98
C VAL A 90 3.54 6.57 -1.90
N ARG A 91 2.44 7.25 -2.23
CA ARG A 91 1.19 7.21 -1.45
C ARG A 91 0.06 6.73 -2.35
N ALA A 92 -0.79 5.84 -1.87
CA ALA A 92 -2.00 5.45 -2.58
C ALA A 92 -3.15 5.29 -1.60
N ASP A 93 -4.29 5.88 -1.92
CA ASP A 93 -5.47 5.82 -1.06
C ASP A 93 -6.74 5.56 -1.88
N GLY A 94 -7.58 4.63 -1.41
CA GLY A 94 -8.87 4.34 -2.03
C GLY A 94 -8.78 3.72 -3.43
N ALA A 95 -7.71 2.98 -3.73
CA ALA A 95 -7.49 2.39 -5.05
C ALA A 95 -7.92 0.91 -5.11
N ARG A 96 -8.58 0.47 -6.19
CA ARG A 96 -8.91 -0.98 -6.32
C ARG A 96 -7.64 -1.83 -6.50
N GLY A 97 -6.63 -1.29 -7.20
CA GLY A 97 -5.35 -1.96 -7.39
C GLY A 97 -4.15 -1.02 -7.25
N VAL A 98 -3.10 -1.46 -6.55
CA VAL A 98 -1.85 -0.72 -6.39
C VAL A 98 -0.66 -1.60 -6.76
N ALA A 99 0.15 -1.17 -7.73
CA ALA A 99 1.33 -1.89 -8.18
C ALA A 99 2.60 -1.04 -8.07
N VAL A 100 3.49 -1.38 -7.15
CA VAL A 100 4.76 -0.67 -6.93
C VAL A 100 5.94 -1.54 -7.36
N ARG A 101 6.64 -1.16 -8.43
CA ARG A 101 7.80 -1.94 -8.91
C ARG A 101 9.07 -1.67 -8.11
N ARG A 102 9.38 -0.39 -7.85
CA ARG A 102 10.54 0.05 -7.07
C ARG A 102 10.22 1.36 -6.37
N CYS A 103 10.40 1.40 -5.05
CA CYS A 103 10.35 2.61 -4.24
C CYS A 103 11.39 2.63 -3.12
N ARG A 104 11.59 3.79 -2.48
CA ARG A 104 12.25 3.93 -1.17
C ARG A 104 11.26 3.79 -0.03
N SER A 105 10.05 4.34 -0.17
CA SER A 105 8.96 4.16 0.78
C SER A 105 7.64 3.99 0.03
N ALA A 106 6.70 3.27 0.64
CA ALA A 106 5.32 3.17 0.17
C ALA A 106 4.37 3.24 1.36
N ASP A 107 3.31 4.02 1.21
CA ASP A 107 2.17 4.10 2.13
C ASP A 107 0.90 3.86 1.33
N VAL A 108 0.14 2.83 1.69
CA VAL A 108 -1.06 2.41 0.96
C VAL A 108 -2.20 2.21 1.93
N GLU A 109 -3.31 2.88 1.69
CA GLU A 109 -4.51 2.85 2.52
C GLU A 109 -5.73 2.48 1.67
N ARG A 110 -6.65 1.70 2.26
CA ARG A 110 -7.95 1.34 1.66
C ARG A 110 -7.82 0.86 0.21
N ALA A 111 -7.08 -0.22 0.01
CA ALA A 111 -6.83 -0.76 -1.33
C ALA A 111 -7.46 -2.15 -1.54
N GLY A 112 -7.94 -2.44 -2.75
CA GLY A 112 -8.44 -3.80 -3.05
C GLY A 112 -7.30 -4.82 -3.07
N ALA A 113 -6.31 -4.58 -3.93
CA ALA A 113 -5.11 -5.41 -4.04
C ALA A 113 -3.83 -4.56 -4.13
N VAL A 114 -2.76 -5.01 -3.47
CA VAL A 114 -1.49 -4.30 -3.38
C VAL A 114 -0.33 -5.24 -3.71
N ALA A 115 0.50 -4.85 -4.68
CA ALA A 115 1.69 -5.59 -5.08
C ALA A 115 2.93 -4.69 -5.05
N ILE A 116 3.81 -4.89 -4.06
CA ILE A 116 5.08 -4.17 -3.90
C ILE A 116 6.24 -5.10 -4.22
N ARG A 117 6.87 -4.95 -5.39
CA ARG A 117 7.99 -5.83 -5.80
C ARG A 117 9.26 -5.54 -5.01
N ARG A 118 9.63 -4.27 -4.84
CA ARG A 118 10.83 -3.86 -4.11
C ARG A 118 10.67 -2.49 -3.46
N CYS A 119 10.72 -2.45 -2.13
CA CYS A 119 10.85 -1.22 -1.34
C CYS A 119 12.23 -1.22 -0.65
N ALA A 120 13.00 -0.14 -0.79
CA ALA A 120 14.31 -0.04 -0.14
C ALA A 120 14.22 0.32 1.35
N GLY A 121 13.14 0.98 1.76
CA GLY A 121 12.82 1.35 3.14
C GLY A 121 11.53 0.66 3.60
N ALA A 122 10.62 1.45 4.15
CA ALA A 122 9.37 0.98 4.75
C ALA A 122 8.24 0.87 3.72
N ALA A 123 7.47 -0.21 3.81
CA ALA A 123 6.20 -0.38 3.13
C ALA A 123 5.09 -0.48 4.19
N ARG A 124 4.24 0.54 4.27
CA ARG A 124 3.09 0.60 5.18
C ARG A 124 1.83 0.35 4.38
N VAL A 125 1.01 -0.62 4.81
CA VAL A 125 -0.22 -1.00 4.12
C VAL A 125 -1.33 -1.21 5.13
N ARG A 126 -2.45 -0.48 4.98
CA ARG A 126 -3.62 -0.57 5.86
C ARG A 126 -4.88 -0.84 5.08
N GLY A 127 -5.67 -1.82 5.52
CA GLY A 127 -6.99 -2.10 4.96
C GLY A 127 -6.92 -2.58 3.51
N ALA A 128 -6.03 -3.54 3.22
CA ALA A 128 -5.94 -4.15 1.89
C ALA A 128 -6.68 -5.49 1.81
N GLY A 129 -7.43 -5.75 0.73
CA GLY A 129 -7.98 -7.08 0.50
C GLY A 129 -6.88 -8.13 0.34
N GLU A 130 -5.95 -7.89 -0.58
CA GLU A 130 -4.76 -8.71 -0.78
C GLU A 130 -3.49 -7.87 -0.82
N LEU A 131 -2.45 -8.32 -0.11
CA LEU A 131 -1.12 -7.72 -0.13
C LEU A 131 -0.05 -8.75 -0.53
N ARG A 132 0.79 -8.39 -1.50
CA ARG A 132 2.02 -9.10 -1.86
C ARG A 132 3.24 -8.18 -1.82
N VAL A 133 4.19 -8.47 -0.95
CA VAL A 133 5.48 -7.76 -0.83
C VAL A 133 6.63 -8.69 -1.22
N GLY A 134 7.38 -8.34 -2.26
CA GLY A 134 8.52 -9.12 -2.75
C GLY A 134 9.76 -8.93 -1.87
N ARG A 135 10.35 -7.73 -1.90
CA ARG A 135 11.49 -7.38 -1.06
C ARG A 135 11.27 -6.04 -0.37
N CYS A 136 11.41 -6.00 0.95
CA CYS A 136 11.34 -4.77 1.72
C CYS A 136 12.46 -4.70 2.77
N ARG A 137 12.77 -3.50 3.28
CA ARG A 137 13.54 -3.41 4.53
C ARG A 137 12.60 -3.65 5.70
N GLU A 138 11.49 -2.94 5.71
CA GLU A 138 10.46 -3.00 6.73
C GLU A 138 9.09 -3.07 6.06
N ALA A 139 8.21 -3.91 6.58
CA ALA A 139 6.82 -3.99 6.17
C ALA A 139 5.95 -3.86 7.41
N ASP A 140 5.06 -2.87 7.42
CA ASP A 140 4.04 -2.72 8.45
C ASP A 140 2.69 -2.90 7.79
N VAL A 141 1.96 -3.92 8.23
CA VAL A 141 0.73 -4.36 7.58
C VAL A 141 -0.38 -4.42 8.61
N ALA A 142 -1.51 -3.79 8.33
CA ALA A 142 -2.66 -3.82 9.23
C ALA A 142 -3.96 -4.07 8.47
N GLY A 143 -4.84 -4.88 9.05
CA GLY A 143 -6.21 -5.05 8.56
C GLY A 143 -6.29 -5.62 7.14
N CYS A 144 -5.40 -6.54 6.78
CA CYS A 144 -5.42 -7.18 5.46
C CYS A 144 -6.15 -8.52 5.49
N ALA A 145 -7.03 -8.81 4.52
CA ALA A 145 -7.67 -10.13 4.48
C ALA A 145 -6.62 -11.23 4.19
N ARG A 146 -5.70 -10.97 3.25
CA ARG A 146 -4.52 -11.81 3.00
C ARG A 146 -3.27 -10.97 2.78
N ALA A 147 -2.18 -11.33 3.45
CA ALA A 147 -0.89 -10.68 3.30
C ALA A 147 0.24 -11.70 3.10
N ALA A 148 1.08 -11.48 2.09
CA ALA A 148 2.24 -12.32 1.79
C ALA A 148 3.50 -11.47 1.62
N GLY A 149 4.55 -11.78 2.37
CA GLY A 149 5.86 -11.12 2.28
C GLY A 149 6.97 -12.11 1.97
N ALA A 150 7.69 -11.97 0.85
CA ALA A 150 8.71 -12.94 0.46
C ALA A 150 10.06 -12.71 1.17
N ARG A 151 10.57 -11.47 1.22
CA ARG A 151 11.85 -11.14 1.86
C ARG A 151 11.85 -9.77 2.52
N CYS A 152 11.84 -9.74 3.85
CA CYS A 152 11.91 -8.49 4.61
C CYS A 152 12.95 -8.59 5.74
N ARG A 153 13.53 -7.46 6.18
CA ARG A 153 14.41 -7.49 7.37
C ARG A 153 13.56 -7.49 8.65
N ALA A 154 12.55 -6.62 8.68
CA ALA A 154 11.54 -6.57 9.73
C ALA A 154 10.14 -6.64 9.09
N ALA A 155 9.19 -7.29 9.77
CA ALA A 155 7.79 -7.28 9.42
C ALA A 155 6.93 -7.10 10.67
N ARG A 156 6.01 -6.13 10.67
CA ARG A 156 4.94 -5.98 11.64
C ARG A 156 3.62 -6.28 10.96
N ALA A 157 2.77 -7.08 11.59
CA ALA A 157 1.49 -7.44 11.02
C ALA A 157 0.41 -7.54 12.10
N ASP A 158 -0.64 -6.74 11.94
CA ASP A 158 -1.75 -6.68 12.89
C ASP A 158 -3.08 -6.96 12.20
N TRP A 159 -3.96 -7.71 12.86
CA TRP A 159 -5.36 -7.90 12.43
C TRP A 159 -5.52 -8.38 10.99
N CYS A 160 -4.64 -9.29 10.55
CA CYS A 160 -4.73 -9.88 9.21
C CYS A 160 -5.48 -11.21 9.24
N GLY A 161 -6.33 -11.48 8.24
CA GLY A 161 -7.03 -12.77 8.14
C GLY A 161 -6.04 -13.93 7.96
N ALA A 162 -5.14 -13.81 6.97
CA ALA A 162 -4.04 -14.73 6.77
C ALA A 162 -2.74 -13.99 6.44
N LEU A 163 -1.65 -14.38 7.11
CA LEU A 163 -0.30 -13.84 6.93
C LEU A 163 0.67 -14.95 6.53
N ALA A 164 1.41 -14.75 5.44
CA ALA A 164 2.48 -15.64 5.00
C ALA A 164 3.80 -14.88 4.82
N LEU A 165 4.83 -15.24 5.59
CA LEU A 165 6.16 -14.65 5.52
C LEU A 165 7.17 -15.70 5.05
N GLY A 166 7.87 -15.42 3.95
CA GLY A 166 8.92 -16.27 3.40
C GLY A 166 10.20 -16.19 4.24
N ARG A 167 11.03 -15.18 3.99
CA ARG A 167 12.25 -14.94 4.78
C ARG A 167 12.19 -13.60 5.47
N VAL A 168 12.17 -13.61 6.79
CA VAL A 168 12.17 -12.41 7.61
C VAL A 168 13.35 -12.41 8.60
N GLY A 169 13.87 -11.24 8.96
CA GLY A 169 14.80 -11.13 10.09
C GLY A 169 14.04 -11.25 11.40
N SER A 170 13.26 -10.21 11.71
CA SER A 170 12.33 -10.16 12.84
C SER A 170 10.88 -10.01 12.37
N ALA A 171 9.95 -10.70 13.02
CA ALA A 171 8.52 -10.53 12.79
C ALA A 171 7.80 -10.26 14.11
N ASP A 172 6.97 -9.22 14.17
CA ASP A 172 6.04 -8.99 15.27
C ASP A 172 4.62 -9.09 14.70
N VAL A 173 3.83 -10.04 15.21
CA VAL A 173 2.51 -10.37 14.64
C VAL A 173 1.47 -10.42 15.75
N ALA A 174 0.40 -9.65 15.61
CA ALA A 174 -0.69 -9.62 16.58
C ALA A 174 -2.07 -9.80 15.93
N GLY A 175 -2.98 -10.50 16.59
CA GLY A 175 -4.40 -10.53 16.23
C GLY A 175 -4.70 -11.10 14.84
N CYS A 176 -3.82 -11.94 14.28
CA CYS A 176 -4.00 -12.49 12.94
C CYS A 176 -4.70 -13.86 12.98
N GLY A 177 -5.61 -14.13 12.03
CA GLY A 177 -6.35 -15.39 11.98
C GLY A 177 -5.43 -16.60 11.77
N ALA A 178 -4.57 -16.54 10.74
CA ALA A 178 -3.57 -17.56 10.47
C ALA A 178 -2.22 -16.95 10.09
N VAL A 179 -1.13 -17.48 10.64
CA VAL A 179 0.25 -17.02 10.44
C VAL A 179 1.12 -18.17 9.99
N ARG A 180 1.77 -18.02 8.85
CA ARG A 180 2.78 -18.95 8.33
C ARG A 180 4.11 -18.22 8.14
N VAL A 181 5.16 -18.71 8.79
CA VAL A 181 6.51 -18.16 8.64
C VAL A 181 7.46 -19.25 8.19
N ASP A 182 8.10 -19.05 7.04
CA ASP A 182 8.89 -20.07 6.38
C ASP A 182 10.33 -20.09 6.91
N ARG A 183 10.94 -18.90 7.12
CA ARG A 183 12.22 -18.69 7.82
C ARG A 183 12.24 -17.33 8.53
N CYS A 184 12.52 -17.31 9.83
CA CYS A 184 12.80 -16.10 10.61
C CYS A 184 14.10 -16.22 11.44
N ARG A 185 14.69 -15.09 11.86
CA ARG A 185 15.68 -15.11 12.97
C ARG A 185 14.97 -15.06 14.32
N GLY A 186 13.92 -14.25 14.41
CA GLY A 186 13.01 -14.16 15.55
C GLY A 186 11.60 -13.80 15.11
N ALA A 187 10.60 -14.31 15.81
CA ALA A 187 9.21 -13.92 15.64
C ALA A 187 8.52 -13.82 17.00
N SER A 188 7.82 -12.72 17.25
CA SER A 188 6.91 -12.54 18.38
C SER A 188 5.49 -12.64 17.85
N VAL A 189 4.68 -13.54 18.39
CA VAL A 189 3.30 -13.76 17.93
C VAL A 189 2.35 -13.73 19.11
N SER A 190 1.29 -12.90 19.04
CA SER A 190 0.30 -12.78 20.11
C SER A 190 -1.13 -12.75 19.55
N GLY A 191 -2.07 -13.35 20.28
CA GLY A 191 -3.50 -13.31 19.93
C GLY A 191 -3.84 -13.82 18.51
N CYS A 192 -3.03 -14.73 17.96
CA CYS A 192 -3.25 -15.28 16.62
C CYS A 192 -3.92 -16.65 16.70
N GLY A 193 -4.83 -16.96 15.77
CA GLY A 193 -5.60 -18.20 15.80
C GLY A 193 -4.78 -19.45 15.49
N ALA A 194 -4.01 -19.42 14.39
CA ALA A 194 -3.12 -20.50 14.00
C ALA A 194 -1.72 -19.96 13.66
N VAL A 195 -0.67 -20.58 14.19
CA VAL A 195 0.72 -20.18 13.96
C VAL A 195 1.55 -21.37 13.53
N ALA A 196 2.16 -21.30 12.35
CA ALA A 196 3.06 -22.31 11.84
C ALA A 196 4.38 -21.66 11.43
N VAL A 197 5.48 -22.07 12.08
CA VAL A 197 6.83 -21.60 11.76
C VAL A 197 7.71 -22.77 11.39
N ARG A 198 8.26 -22.75 10.17
CA ARG A 198 9.10 -23.86 9.68
C ARG A 198 10.53 -23.80 10.22
N ARG A 199 11.13 -22.60 10.30
CA ARG A 199 12.50 -22.40 10.81
C ARG A 199 12.66 -21.02 11.47
N GLY A 200 13.14 -20.99 12.70
CA GLY A 200 13.51 -19.76 13.41
C GLY A 200 13.11 -19.79 14.88
N LYS A 201 13.49 -18.76 15.63
CA LYS A 201 13.08 -18.60 17.04
C LYS A 201 11.70 -17.95 17.07
N VAL A 202 10.79 -18.50 17.87
CA VAL A 202 9.43 -17.98 18.00
C VAL A 202 9.08 -17.85 19.47
N SER A 203 8.58 -16.67 19.84
CA SER A 203 8.00 -16.40 21.13
C SER A 203 6.51 -16.19 20.92
N VAL A 204 5.69 -17.12 21.40
CA VAL A 204 4.24 -16.98 21.38
C VAL A 204 3.81 -16.43 22.72
N VAL A 205 3.23 -15.23 22.71
CA VAL A 205 2.68 -14.60 23.91
C VAL A 205 1.19 -14.91 23.93
N GLU A 206 0.81 -15.96 24.66
CA GLU A 206 -0.60 -16.19 24.97
C GLU A 206 -1.06 -15.12 25.96
N ALA A 207 -2.18 -14.47 25.64
CA ALA A 207 -2.86 -13.63 26.62
C ALA A 207 -3.37 -14.56 27.73
N LEU A 208 -2.80 -14.45 28.92
CA LEU A 208 -3.34 -15.05 30.14
C LEU A 208 -4.85 -14.72 30.19
N LYS A 209 -5.71 -15.75 30.18
CA LYS A 209 -7.13 -15.57 30.45
C LYS A 209 -7.25 -14.84 31.80
N PRO A 210 -8.05 -13.77 31.92
CA PRO A 210 -8.41 -13.27 33.25
C PRO A 210 -9.08 -14.43 33.98
N VAL A 211 -8.46 -14.90 35.07
CA VAL A 211 -9.07 -15.84 36.00
C VAL A 211 -10.25 -15.09 36.62
N SER A 212 -11.46 -15.46 36.24
CA SER A 212 -12.66 -14.99 36.92
C SER A 212 -12.56 -15.40 38.39
N PRO A 213 -12.64 -14.47 39.36
CA PRO A 213 -12.66 -14.84 40.76
C PRO A 213 -13.89 -15.74 41.04
N PRO A 214 -13.79 -16.71 41.96
CA PRO A 214 -14.92 -17.58 42.28
C PRO A 214 -16.11 -16.74 42.76
N PRO A 215 -17.35 -17.18 42.50
CA PRO A 215 -18.53 -16.50 43.00
C PRO A 215 -18.47 -16.46 44.53
N VAL A 216 -18.60 -15.25 45.09
CA VAL A 216 -18.79 -15.06 46.52
C VAL A 216 -20.23 -15.46 46.80
N ASP A 217 -20.43 -16.59 47.48
CA ASP A 217 -21.73 -16.97 48.04
C ASP A 217 -22.15 -15.88 49.03
N GLN A 218 -23.10 -15.03 48.62
CA GLN A 218 -23.83 -14.16 49.53
C GLN A 218 -24.92 -15.00 50.19
N GLN A 219 -24.57 -15.68 51.29
CA GLN A 219 -25.54 -16.09 52.30
C GLN A 219 -25.53 -15.05 53.42
N ALA A 220 -26.53 -14.16 53.39
CA ALA A 220 -27.17 -13.52 54.54
C ALA A 220 -28.42 -12.77 54.07
#